data_AF-A0A8J5C6M7-F1
#
_entry.id   AF-A0A8J5C6M7-F1
#
_cell.length_a   1.000
_cell.length_b   1.000
_cell.length_c   1.000
_cell.angle_alpha   90.00
_cell.angle_beta   90.00
_cell.angle_gamma   90.00
#
_symmetry.space_group_name_H-M   'P 1'
#
loop_
_entity.id
_entity.type
_entity.pdbx_description
1 polymer ?
#
loop_
_entity_poly.entity_id
_entity_poly.type
_entity_poly.pdbx_seq_one_letter_code
_entity_poly.pdbx_strand_id
1 'polypeptide(L)'
;MAGEKAISLEQIKNETVDLERIPIEEVFEQLKCTKEGLTTDEGANRLQIFGPNKLEEKKESKILKFLGFMWNPLSWVMEMAAIMAIVLANGDHKSPDWQDFIGIIVLLVINSTISFIEENNAGNAAAALMAGLAPKTKARAYCVPSPRSIVLRDGRWSEQDAAILVPGDIISIKLGDIIPADARLLEGDPLKIDQSALTGESLPVTKNPGDEVFSGSTCKQGEIEAIVIATGVHTFFGKAAHLVDSTNQVGHFQKVLTAIGNFCICSIAVGMVIEIIVMYPIQHRRYRDGIDNLLVLLIGGIPIAMPTVLSVTMAIGSHRLSEQGAITKRMTAIEEMAGMDVLCSDKTGTLTLNKLSIDKLLIEVFTKGVDKEHVVLLAARASRTENQDAIDAAMVGMLADPKEARAGIREVHFLPFNPVDKRTALTYIDGNDNWHRVSKGAPEQILNLCNCKEDVRTKVHSVIDKYAERGLRSLAIARQEVPEKSKESAGAPWQFVGVLPLFDPPRHDSAETIRRALNLGVNVKMITGDQLAIAKETGRRLGMNKKLN
;
A
#
# COMPACT_ATOMS: atom_id res chain seq x y z
N MET A 1 -25.47 -11.04 -47.06
CA MET A 1 -26.22 -10.40 -45.96
C MET A 1 -26.21 -11.34 -44.77
N ALA A 2 -25.18 -11.24 -43.93
CA ALA A 2 -25.13 -11.87 -42.62
C ALA A 2 -24.92 -10.71 -41.64
N GLY A 3 -25.95 -10.36 -40.89
CA GLY A 3 -25.87 -9.28 -39.91
C GLY A 3 -25.03 -9.73 -38.73
N GLU A 4 -23.89 -9.08 -38.54
CA GLU A 4 -23.12 -9.11 -37.28
C GLU A 4 -24.05 -8.68 -36.16
N LYS A 5 -24.50 -9.64 -35.35
CA LYS A 5 -25.21 -9.36 -34.10
C LYS A 5 -24.19 -8.74 -33.15
N ALA A 6 -24.17 -7.42 -33.08
CA ALA A 6 -23.42 -6.69 -32.05
C ALA A 6 -23.80 -7.23 -30.67
N ILE A 7 -22.83 -7.84 -29.99
CA ILE A 7 -22.98 -8.41 -28.65
C ILE A 7 -23.42 -7.29 -27.70
N SER A 8 -24.37 -7.57 -26.81
CA SER A 8 -24.88 -6.61 -25.82
C SER A 8 -23.96 -6.58 -24.60
N LEU A 9 -23.79 -5.41 -23.96
CA LEU A 9 -22.97 -5.27 -22.75
C LEU A 9 -23.44 -6.20 -21.60
N GLU A 10 -24.71 -6.60 -21.62
CA GLU A 10 -25.28 -7.58 -20.68
C GLU A 10 -24.76 -9.02 -20.92
N GLN A 11 -24.44 -9.41 -22.15
CA GLN A 11 -23.84 -10.72 -22.43
C GLN A 11 -22.38 -10.80 -21.95
N ILE A 12 -21.66 -9.67 -22.00
CA ILE A 12 -20.31 -9.54 -21.44
C ILE A 12 -20.36 -9.63 -19.91
N LYS A 13 -21.37 -9.01 -19.29
CA LYS A 13 -21.63 -9.16 -17.85
C LYS A 13 -21.88 -10.61 -17.42
N ASN A 14 -22.50 -11.40 -18.28
CA ASN A 14 -22.79 -12.82 -18.02
C ASN A 14 -21.62 -13.76 -18.37
N GLU A 15 -20.40 -13.24 -18.62
CA GLU A 15 -19.18 -14.01 -18.91
C GLU A 15 -19.35 -15.01 -20.07
N THR A 16 -20.28 -14.76 -21.00
CA THR A 16 -20.54 -15.68 -22.13
C THR A 16 -19.46 -15.63 -23.22
N VAL A 17 -18.48 -14.73 -23.09
CA VAL A 17 -17.42 -14.51 -24.08
C VAL A 17 -16.07 -14.51 -23.38
N ASP A 18 -15.15 -15.35 -23.87
CA ASP A 18 -13.79 -15.46 -23.35
C ASP A 18 -12.90 -14.36 -23.95
N LEU A 19 -12.86 -13.22 -23.25
CA LEU A 19 -12.02 -12.07 -23.60
C LEU A 19 -10.52 -12.33 -23.28
N GLU A 20 -10.18 -13.44 -22.62
CA GLU A 20 -8.83 -13.82 -22.18
C GLU A 20 -8.03 -14.55 -23.27
N ARG A 21 -8.64 -14.93 -24.40
CA ARG A 21 -7.92 -15.70 -25.44
C ARG A 21 -8.05 -15.15 -26.85
N ILE A 22 -8.92 -14.16 -27.04
CA ILE A 22 -9.13 -13.54 -28.34
C ILE A 22 -8.06 -12.47 -28.66
N PRO A 23 -7.82 -12.18 -29.96
CA PRO A 23 -6.95 -11.09 -30.40
C PRO A 23 -7.39 -9.72 -29.85
N ILE A 24 -6.44 -8.79 -29.66
CA ILE A 24 -6.70 -7.45 -29.10
C ILE A 24 -7.73 -6.68 -29.93
N GLU A 25 -7.70 -6.82 -31.26
CA GLU A 25 -8.64 -6.16 -32.17
C GLU A 25 -10.08 -6.60 -31.89
N GLU A 26 -10.30 -7.90 -31.66
CA GLU A 26 -11.61 -8.43 -31.30
C GLU A 26 -12.04 -8.00 -29.89
N VAL A 27 -11.08 -7.83 -28.97
CA VAL A 27 -11.36 -7.25 -27.63
C VAL A 27 -11.92 -5.83 -27.77
N PHE A 28 -11.34 -4.99 -28.64
CA PHE A 28 -11.84 -3.63 -28.88
C PHE A 28 -13.27 -3.63 -29.46
N GLU A 29 -13.56 -4.52 -30.41
CA GLU A 29 -14.88 -4.64 -31.02
C GLU A 29 -15.94 -5.13 -30.02
N GLN A 30 -15.61 -6.17 -29.24
CA GLN A 30 -16.53 -6.74 -28.27
C GLN A 30 -16.81 -5.78 -27.11
N LEU A 31 -15.77 -5.14 -26.57
CA LEU A 31 -15.91 -4.13 -25.51
C LEU A 31 -16.38 -2.77 -26.04
N LYS A 32 -16.61 -2.62 -27.35
CA LYS A 32 -17.07 -1.39 -28.02
C LYS A 32 -16.26 -0.17 -27.56
N CYS A 33 -14.94 -0.28 -27.59
CA CYS A 33 -14.03 0.76 -27.12
C CYS A 33 -13.05 1.12 -28.23
N THR A 34 -12.38 2.25 -28.07
CA THR A 34 -11.42 2.76 -29.06
C THR A 34 -10.03 2.89 -28.43
N LYS A 35 -8.97 2.97 -29.26
CA LYS A 35 -7.60 3.21 -28.79
C LYS A 35 -7.45 4.55 -28.05
N GLU A 36 -8.39 5.50 -28.20
CA GLU A 36 -8.40 6.78 -27.48
C GLU A 36 -9.08 6.69 -26.10
N GLY A 37 -9.49 5.49 -25.68
CA GLY A 37 -10.20 5.25 -24.43
C GLY A 37 -11.71 5.39 -24.55
N LEU A 38 -12.38 5.42 -23.39
CA LEU A 38 -13.83 5.62 -23.28
C LEU A 38 -14.15 7.10 -23.06
N THR A 39 -15.40 7.49 -23.36
CA THR A 39 -15.89 8.81 -22.95
C THR A 39 -16.31 8.80 -21.47
N THR A 40 -16.27 9.95 -20.81
CA THR A 40 -16.68 10.04 -19.38
C THR A 40 -18.13 9.58 -19.17
N ASP A 41 -19.04 9.93 -20.08
CA ASP A 41 -20.45 9.54 -20.00
C ASP A 41 -20.65 8.03 -20.18
N GLU A 42 -19.89 7.42 -21.10
CA GLU A 42 -19.93 5.98 -21.30
C GLU A 42 -19.37 5.21 -20.10
N GLY A 43 -18.30 5.70 -19.49
CA GLY A 43 -17.77 5.16 -18.24
C GLY A 43 -18.83 5.17 -17.13
N ALA A 44 -19.56 6.28 -16.97
CA ALA A 44 -20.63 6.39 -15.98
C ALA A 44 -21.81 5.44 -16.26
N ASN A 45 -22.20 5.28 -17.53
CA ASN A 45 -23.25 4.34 -17.92
C ASN A 45 -22.84 2.88 -17.66
N ARG A 46 -21.61 2.50 -18.02
CA ARG A 46 -21.09 1.14 -17.74
C ARG A 46 -20.98 0.87 -16.25
N LEU A 47 -20.64 1.88 -15.45
CA LEU A 47 -20.58 1.75 -13.99
C LEU A 47 -21.94 1.39 -13.39
N GLN A 48 -23.04 1.90 -13.96
CA GLN A 48 -24.40 1.52 -13.53
C GLN A 48 -24.76 0.07 -13.93
N ILE A 49 -24.23 -0.42 -15.05
CA ILE A 49 -24.54 -1.76 -15.58
C ILE A 49 -23.72 -2.84 -14.86
N PHE A 50 -22.39 -2.65 -14.78
CA PHE A 50 -21.45 -3.62 -14.22
C PHE A 50 -21.28 -3.48 -12.71
N GLY A 51 -21.61 -2.31 -12.15
CA GLY A 51 -21.34 -1.99 -10.75
C GLY A 51 -19.90 -1.53 -10.53
N PRO A 52 -19.57 -1.06 -9.31
CA PRO A 52 -18.24 -0.59 -8.97
C PRO A 52 -17.22 -1.73 -8.95
N ASN A 53 -15.98 -1.43 -9.33
CA ASN A 53 -14.84 -2.33 -9.21
C ASN A 53 -14.40 -2.46 -7.74
N LYS A 54 -15.24 -3.12 -6.94
CA LYS A 54 -15.00 -3.41 -5.54
C LYS A 54 -15.59 -4.77 -5.18
N LEU A 55 -14.95 -5.48 -4.26
CA LEU A 55 -15.54 -6.66 -3.64
C LEU A 55 -16.74 -6.26 -2.79
N GLU A 56 -17.79 -7.06 -2.83
CA GLU A 56 -19.01 -6.81 -2.06
C GLU A 56 -18.70 -6.78 -0.56
N GLU A 57 -19.01 -5.65 0.09
CA GLU A 57 -18.93 -5.58 1.55
C GLU A 57 -20.14 -6.30 2.15
N LYS A 58 -19.88 -7.28 3.03
CA LYS A 58 -20.94 -7.85 3.87
C LYS A 58 -21.54 -6.74 4.72
N LYS A 59 -22.78 -6.36 4.39
CA LYS A 59 -23.56 -5.44 5.20
C LYS A 59 -24.04 -6.16 6.44
N GLU A 60 -23.33 -6.01 7.55
CA GLU A 60 -23.86 -6.42 8.84
C GLU A 60 -24.99 -5.47 9.25
N SER A 61 -26.13 -6.03 9.64
CA SER A 61 -27.22 -5.22 10.16
C SER A 61 -26.84 -4.67 11.55
N LYS A 62 -27.18 -3.42 11.82
CA LYS A 62 -26.91 -2.77 13.11
C LYS A 62 -27.54 -3.51 14.30
N ILE A 63 -28.69 -4.16 14.07
CA ILE A 63 -29.42 -4.94 15.09
C ILE A 63 -28.68 -6.25 15.40
N LEU A 64 -28.20 -6.97 14.38
CA LEU A 64 -27.38 -8.17 14.56
C LEU A 64 -26.07 -7.83 15.27
N LYS A 65 -25.46 -6.68 14.95
CA LYS A 65 -24.27 -6.20 15.67
C LYS A 65 -24.57 -5.89 17.15
N PHE A 66 -25.71 -5.26 17.44
CA PHE A 66 -26.18 -5.03 18.81
C PHE A 66 -26.38 -6.34 19.60
N LEU A 67 -27.05 -7.32 18.99
CA LEU A 67 -27.24 -8.65 19.59
C LEU A 67 -25.92 -9.41 19.76
N GLY A 68 -24.95 -9.20 18.87
CA GLY A 68 -23.60 -9.74 18.99
C GLY A 68 -22.88 -9.28 20.26
N PHE A 69 -23.11 -8.05 20.74
CA PHE A 69 -22.54 -7.58 22.01
C PHE A 69 -23.08 -8.31 23.23
N MET A 70 -24.33 -8.79 23.16
CA MET A 70 -24.92 -9.64 24.20
C MET A 70 -24.34 -11.05 24.20
N TRP A 71 -23.71 -11.49 23.11
CA TRP A 71 -23.25 -12.86 22.92
C TRP A 71 -21.72 -13.01 22.98
N ASN A 72 -21.12 -12.44 24.03
CA ASN A 72 -19.70 -12.63 24.31
C ASN A 72 -19.50 -13.62 25.49
N PRO A 73 -18.32 -14.25 25.65
CA PRO A 73 -18.09 -15.25 26.70
C PRO A 73 -18.36 -14.75 28.12
N LEU A 74 -18.15 -13.45 28.40
CA LEU A 74 -18.44 -12.85 29.70
C LEU A 74 -19.95 -12.68 29.93
N SER A 75 -20.69 -12.32 28.88
CA SER A 75 -22.15 -12.24 28.90
C SER A 75 -22.80 -13.60 29.12
N TRP A 76 -22.23 -14.70 28.62
CA TRP A 76 -22.73 -16.06 28.91
C TRP A 76 -22.67 -16.39 30.41
N VAL A 77 -21.61 -15.95 31.10
CA VAL A 77 -21.50 -16.16 32.56
C VAL A 77 -22.54 -15.32 33.31
N MET A 78 -22.82 -14.10 32.84
CA MET A 78 -23.87 -13.25 33.40
C MET A 78 -25.29 -13.80 33.12
N GLU A 79 -25.51 -14.38 31.95
CA GLU A 79 -26.77 -15.06 31.62
C GLU A 79 -26.95 -16.30 32.50
N MET A 80 -25.89 -17.08 32.73
CA MET A 80 -25.89 -18.15 33.72
C MET A 80 -26.21 -17.63 35.13
N ALA A 81 -25.66 -16.48 35.54
CA ALA A 81 -25.99 -15.84 36.82
C ALA A 81 -27.47 -15.44 36.91
N ALA A 82 -28.02 -14.87 35.84
CA ALA A 82 -29.44 -14.51 35.76
C ALA A 82 -30.35 -15.74 35.87
N ILE A 83 -30.02 -16.82 35.16
CA ILE A 83 -30.74 -18.09 35.24
C ILE A 83 -30.62 -18.68 36.65
N MET A 84 -29.42 -18.62 37.26
CA MET A 84 -29.17 -19.10 38.62
C MET A 84 -30.07 -18.40 39.65
N ALA A 85 -30.26 -17.08 39.51
CA ALA A 85 -31.13 -16.28 40.37
C ALA A 85 -32.62 -16.69 40.29
N ILE A 86 -33.10 -17.20 39.15
CA ILE A 86 -34.48 -17.70 39.03
C ILE A 86 -34.57 -19.17 39.48
N VAL A 87 -33.65 -20.02 39.04
CA VAL A 87 -33.78 -21.47 39.17
C VAL A 87 -33.42 -21.93 40.59
N LEU A 88 -32.33 -21.40 41.16
CA LEU A 88 -31.82 -21.85 42.47
C LEU A 88 -32.41 -21.08 43.66
N ALA A 89 -33.06 -19.94 43.42
CA ALA A 89 -33.76 -19.18 44.45
C ALA A 89 -35.15 -19.76 44.82
N ASN A 90 -35.59 -20.85 44.17
CA ASN A 90 -36.87 -21.53 44.43
C ASN A 90 -36.87 -22.38 45.72
N GLY A 91 -36.32 -21.84 46.81
CA GLY A 91 -36.23 -22.48 48.11
C GLY A 91 -36.83 -21.63 49.25
N ASP A 92 -37.33 -22.30 50.29
CA ASP A 92 -37.79 -21.71 51.57
C ASP A 92 -39.10 -20.88 51.55
N HIS A 93 -40.11 -21.25 50.73
CA HIS A 93 -41.44 -20.58 50.70
C HIS A 93 -41.41 -19.08 50.35
N LYS A 94 -40.30 -18.57 49.84
CA LYS A 94 -40.14 -17.19 49.36
C LYS A 94 -40.19 -17.19 47.83
N SER A 95 -40.68 -16.08 47.27
CA SER A 95 -40.70 -15.87 45.81
C SER A 95 -39.29 -15.93 45.22
N PRO A 96 -39.16 -16.28 43.92
CA PRO A 96 -37.90 -16.17 43.19
C PRO A 96 -37.40 -14.73 43.24
N ASP A 97 -36.08 -14.53 43.19
CA ASP A 97 -35.46 -13.21 43.22
C ASP A 97 -35.52 -12.57 41.83
N TRP A 98 -36.75 -12.31 41.39
CA TRP A 98 -37.08 -11.63 40.13
C TRP A 98 -36.43 -10.24 40.03
N GLN A 99 -36.21 -9.59 41.18
CA GLN A 99 -35.53 -8.29 41.24
C GLN A 99 -34.08 -8.40 40.78
N ASP A 100 -33.35 -9.43 41.22
CA ASP A 100 -31.96 -9.65 40.81
C ASP A 100 -31.86 -10.08 39.35
N PHE A 101 -32.77 -10.95 38.89
CA PHE A 101 -32.86 -11.31 37.47
C PHE A 101 -33.09 -10.09 36.57
N ILE A 102 -34.09 -9.26 36.91
CA ILE A 102 -34.38 -8.04 36.16
C ILE A 102 -33.18 -7.08 36.26
N GLY A 103 -32.56 -6.97 37.43
CA GLY A 103 -31.36 -6.16 37.64
C GLY A 103 -30.20 -6.56 36.74
N ILE A 104 -29.90 -7.86 36.64
CA ILE A 104 -28.84 -8.41 35.78
C ILE A 104 -29.16 -8.16 34.30
N ILE A 105 -30.41 -8.38 33.87
CA ILE A 105 -30.81 -8.11 32.49
C ILE A 105 -30.70 -6.61 32.17
N VAL A 106 -31.16 -5.74 33.06
CA VAL A 106 -31.04 -4.28 32.88
C VAL A 106 -29.57 -3.88 32.81
N LEU A 107 -28.71 -4.46 33.64
CA LEU A 107 -27.26 -4.22 33.59
C LEU A 107 -26.66 -4.66 32.25
N LEU A 108 -27.02 -5.84 31.74
CA LEU A 108 -26.59 -6.32 30.43
C LEU A 108 -27.06 -5.39 29.31
N VAL A 109 -28.33 -4.97 29.33
CA VAL A 109 -28.90 -4.05 28.32
C VAL A 109 -28.21 -2.69 28.35
N ILE A 110 -27.98 -2.12 29.54
CA ILE A 110 -27.24 -0.86 29.70
C ILE A 110 -25.83 -1.00 29.15
N ASN A 111 -25.12 -2.07 29.53
CA ASN A 111 -23.75 -2.29 29.06
C ASN A 111 -23.70 -2.48 27.54
N SER A 112 -24.56 -3.32 26.96
CA SER A 112 -24.64 -3.50 25.50
C SER A 112 -25.02 -2.21 24.78
N THR A 113 -25.86 -1.36 25.37
CA THR A 113 -26.22 -0.05 24.80
C THR A 113 -25.02 0.89 24.80
N ILE A 114 -24.30 1.00 25.91
CA ILE A 114 -23.06 1.79 26.00
C ILE A 114 -22.04 1.25 25.00
N SER A 115 -21.80 -0.06 24.96
CA SER A 115 -20.90 -0.70 24.01
C SER A 115 -21.26 -0.40 22.57
N PHE A 116 -22.53 -0.50 22.21
CA PHE A 116 -22.99 -0.26 20.85
C PHE A 116 -22.86 1.20 20.45
N ILE A 117 -23.26 2.14 21.31
CA ILE A 117 -23.15 3.58 21.05
C ILE A 117 -21.69 3.96 20.87
N GLU A 118 -20.85 3.56 21.80
CA GLU A 118 -19.43 3.88 21.80
C GLU A 118 -18.70 3.24 20.62
N GLU A 119 -18.95 1.97 20.31
CA GLU A 119 -18.32 1.32 19.16
C GLU A 119 -18.82 1.89 17.82
N ASN A 120 -20.10 2.29 17.73
CA ASN A 120 -20.62 2.95 16.55
C ASN A 120 -20.03 4.37 16.39
N ASN A 121 -19.85 5.11 17.49
CA ASN A 121 -19.19 6.42 17.46
C ASN A 121 -17.71 6.28 17.07
N ALA A 122 -17.00 5.32 17.66
CA ALA A 122 -15.64 4.94 17.29
C ALA A 122 -15.54 4.56 15.80
N GLY A 123 -16.46 3.72 15.32
CA GLY A 123 -16.53 3.30 13.92
C GLY A 123 -16.79 4.46 12.97
N ASN A 124 -17.68 5.39 13.33
CA ASN A 124 -17.94 6.59 12.53
C ASN A 124 -16.74 7.54 12.49
N ALA A 125 -16.04 7.72 13.61
CA ALA A 125 -14.82 8.52 13.67
C ALA A 125 -13.70 7.88 12.82
N ALA A 126 -13.52 6.57 12.92
CA ALA A 126 -12.60 5.82 12.08
C ALA A 126 -12.98 5.88 10.59
N ALA A 127 -14.28 5.82 10.26
CA ALA A 127 -14.76 5.95 8.89
C ALA A 127 -14.54 7.36 8.32
N ALA A 128 -14.72 8.41 9.12
CA ALA A 128 -14.40 9.78 8.72
C ALA A 128 -12.90 9.98 8.47
N LEU A 129 -12.06 9.33 9.29
CA LEU A 129 -10.61 9.30 9.13
C LEU A 129 -10.19 8.51 7.89
N MET A 130 -10.86 7.39 7.61
CA MET A 130 -10.71 6.65 6.36
C MET A 130 -11.21 7.43 5.14
N ALA A 131 -12.25 8.26 5.28
CA ALA A 131 -12.66 9.17 4.22
C ALA A 131 -11.64 10.29 3.99
N GLY A 132 -10.91 10.70 5.03
CA GLY A 132 -9.75 11.61 4.94
C GLY A 132 -8.51 11.00 4.28
N LEU A 133 -8.42 9.66 4.21
CA LEU A 133 -7.40 8.93 3.44
C LEU A 133 -7.62 9.03 1.93
N ALA A 134 -8.85 9.31 1.47
CA ALA A 134 -9.12 9.60 0.06
C ALA A 134 -8.51 10.98 -0.24
N PRO A 135 -7.44 11.10 -1.04
CA PRO A 135 -6.75 12.37 -1.19
C PRO A 135 -7.71 13.41 -1.78
N LYS A 136 -7.57 14.67 -1.33
CA LYS A 136 -8.43 15.83 -1.62
C LYS A 136 -8.48 16.23 -3.11
N THR A 137 -8.92 15.33 -3.97
CA THR A 137 -9.28 15.54 -5.37
C THR A 137 -10.68 14.98 -5.58
N LYS A 138 -11.66 15.86 -5.45
CA LYS A 138 -13.06 15.77 -5.91
C LYS A 138 -13.56 14.38 -6.34
N ALA A 139 -14.18 13.63 -5.43
CA ALA A 139 -15.52 13.03 -5.58
C ALA A 139 -15.80 12.17 -4.34
N ARG A 140 -17.06 12.14 -3.95
CA ARG A 140 -17.57 11.74 -2.64
C ARG A 140 -18.21 10.37 -2.76
N ALA A 141 -17.69 9.36 -2.05
CA ALA A 141 -18.45 8.30 -1.38
C ALA A 141 -17.45 7.31 -0.78
N TYR A 142 -17.81 6.78 0.40
CA TYR A 142 -17.34 5.55 1.04
C TYR A 142 -16.31 4.76 0.23
N CYS A 143 -15.14 4.45 0.80
CA CYS A 143 -14.45 3.14 0.80
C CYS A 143 -12.98 3.28 1.26
N VAL A 144 -12.46 2.22 1.88
CA VAL A 144 -11.04 1.86 2.13
C VAL A 144 -10.10 2.47 1.08
N PRO A 145 -8.84 2.88 1.39
CA PRO A 145 -7.91 3.41 0.39
C PRO A 145 -7.80 2.46 -0.81
N SER A 146 -8.55 2.78 -1.86
CA SER A 146 -8.54 2.07 -3.13
C SER A 146 -7.24 2.42 -3.85
N PRO A 147 -6.59 1.46 -4.52
CA PRO A 147 -5.50 1.81 -5.43
C PRO A 147 -6.02 2.84 -6.44
N ARG A 148 -5.21 3.84 -6.77
CA ARG A 148 -5.56 4.78 -7.82
C ARG A 148 -5.05 4.25 -9.15
N SER A 149 -5.82 4.47 -10.20
CA SER A 149 -5.45 4.07 -11.55
C SER A 149 -5.38 5.30 -12.45
N ILE A 150 -4.42 5.29 -13.36
CA ILE A 150 -4.32 6.29 -14.41
C ILE A 150 -5.15 5.77 -15.59
N VAL A 151 -6.30 6.38 -15.84
CA VAL A 151 -7.25 5.99 -16.89
C VAL A 151 -7.22 7.01 -18.03
N LEU A 152 -7.37 6.52 -19.27
CA LEU A 152 -7.55 7.35 -20.45
C LEU A 152 -9.05 7.50 -20.73
N ARG A 153 -9.59 8.70 -20.48
CA ARG A 153 -10.96 9.06 -20.82
C ARG A 153 -11.02 10.39 -21.57
N ASP A 154 -11.89 10.49 -22.57
CA ASP A 154 -12.00 11.65 -23.47
C ASP A 154 -10.63 12.07 -24.09
N GLY A 155 -9.76 11.08 -24.39
CA GLY A 155 -8.41 11.30 -24.90
C GLY A 155 -7.43 11.95 -23.90
N ARG A 156 -7.78 12.02 -22.61
CA ARG A 156 -6.92 12.59 -21.56
C ARG A 156 -6.64 11.59 -20.45
N TRP A 157 -5.38 11.51 -20.05
CA TRP A 157 -4.96 10.74 -18.88
C TRP A 157 -5.41 11.44 -17.60
N SER A 158 -6.16 10.72 -16.77
CA SER A 158 -6.64 11.22 -15.48
C SER A 158 -6.46 10.15 -14.41
N GLU A 159 -6.07 10.58 -13.21
CA GLU A 159 -5.97 9.70 -12.05
C GLU A 159 -7.36 9.55 -11.43
N GLN A 160 -7.88 8.33 -11.38
CA GLN A 160 -9.22 8.01 -10.89
C GLN A 160 -9.18 6.89 -9.83
N ASP A 161 -10.26 6.76 -9.07
CA ASP A 161 -10.39 5.72 -8.06
C ASP A 161 -10.51 4.34 -8.73
N ALA A 162 -9.84 3.31 -8.21
CA ALA A 162 -10.01 1.95 -8.70
C ALA A 162 -11.48 1.52 -8.77
N ALA A 163 -12.31 1.99 -7.83
CA ALA A 163 -13.72 1.60 -7.72
C ALA A 163 -14.60 2.02 -8.89
N ILE A 164 -14.19 3.04 -9.67
CA ILE A 164 -14.97 3.56 -10.81
C ILE A 164 -14.47 3.05 -12.17
N LEU A 165 -13.49 2.15 -12.17
CA LEU A 165 -13.10 1.43 -13.39
C LEU A 165 -14.21 0.52 -13.87
N VAL A 166 -14.34 0.45 -15.19
CA VAL A 166 -15.31 -0.39 -15.88
C VAL A 166 -14.61 -1.20 -16.98
N PRO A 167 -15.19 -2.35 -17.38
CA PRO A 167 -14.73 -3.08 -18.55
C PRO A 167 -14.70 -2.18 -19.80
N GLY A 168 -13.56 -2.19 -20.50
CA GLY A 168 -13.25 -1.35 -21.66
C GLY A 168 -12.49 -0.06 -21.37
N ASP A 169 -12.26 0.31 -20.11
CA ASP A 169 -11.35 1.42 -19.79
C ASP A 169 -9.91 1.06 -20.20
N ILE A 170 -9.17 2.05 -20.72
CA ILE A 170 -7.73 1.93 -20.94
C ILE A 170 -7.01 2.50 -19.71
N ILE A 171 -6.11 1.70 -19.14
CA ILE A 171 -5.26 2.04 -18.01
C ILE A 171 -3.79 2.08 -18.39
N SER A 172 -3.03 2.95 -17.74
CA SER A 172 -1.57 2.94 -17.78
C SER A 172 -1.05 2.21 -16.55
N ILE A 173 -0.26 1.16 -16.75
CA ILE A 173 0.36 0.38 -15.68
C ILE A 173 1.83 0.77 -15.59
N LYS A 174 2.25 1.28 -14.44
CA LYS A 174 3.64 1.67 -14.17
C LYS A 174 4.32 0.75 -13.18
N LEU A 175 5.63 0.89 -13.07
CA LEU A 175 6.43 0.17 -12.09
C LEU A 175 5.95 0.48 -10.67
N GLY A 176 5.68 -0.57 -9.90
CA GLY A 176 5.20 -0.49 -8.52
C GLY A 176 3.68 -0.42 -8.39
N ASP A 177 2.94 -0.21 -9.49
CA ASP A 177 1.49 -0.19 -9.45
C ASP A 177 0.92 -1.56 -9.12
N ILE A 178 -0.15 -1.55 -8.33
CA ILE A 178 -1.02 -2.71 -8.13
C ILE A 178 -2.02 -2.72 -9.27
N ILE A 179 -2.13 -3.84 -9.97
CA ILE A 179 -3.08 -4.01 -11.06
C ILE A 179 -4.51 -3.92 -10.48
N PRO A 180 -5.34 -2.94 -10.91
CA PRO A 180 -6.62 -2.65 -10.24
C PRO A 180 -7.77 -3.57 -10.67
N ALA A 181 -7.64 -4.21 -11.83
CA ALA A 181 -8.66 -5.03 -12.47
C ALA A 181 -7.98 -5.99 -13.46
N ASP A 182 -8.67 -7.05 -13.88
CA ASP A 182 -8.11 -7.95 -14.90
C ASP A 182 -8.07 -7.24 -16.25
N ALA A 183 -6.93 -7.26 -16.92
CA ALA A 183 -6.67 -6.43 -18.09
C ALA A 183 -5.83 -7.14 -19.16
N ARG A 184 -5.93 -6.65 -20.40
CA ARG A 184 -5.18 -7.08 -21.59
C ARG A 184 -4.15 -6.04 -21.96
N LEU A 185 -2.91 -6.47 -22.11
CA LEU A 185 -1.81 -5.56 -22.43
C LEU A 185 -1.91 -5.08 -23.88
N LEU A 186 -1.79 -3.77 -24.08
CA LEU A 186 -1.74 -3.14 -25.40
C LEU A 186 -0.29 -3.17 -25.94
N GLU A 187 -0.03 -2.44 -27.02
CA GLU A 187 1.29 -2.35 -27.64
C GLU A 187 2.31 -1.68 -26.68
N GLY A 188 3.50 -2.25 -26.56
CA GLY A 188 4.56 -1.73 -25.68
C GLY A 188 5.68 -2.73 -25.41
N ASP A 189 6.62 -2.33 -24.54
CA ASP A 189 7.70 -3.22 -24.09
C ASP A 189 7.15 -4.23 -23.06
N PRO A 190 7.65 -5.48 -23.03
CA PRO A 190 7.20 -6.48 -22.05
C PRO A 190 7.38 -6.02 -20.61
N LEU A 191 6.41 -6.35 -19.75
CA LEU A 191 6.47 -6.08 -18.30
C LEU A 191 6.71 -7.35 -17.50
N LYS A 192 7.23 -7.20 -16.28
CA LYS A 192 7.29 -8.29 -15.30
C LYS A 192 6.32 -8.05 -14.18
N ILE A 193 5.50 -9.06 -13.91
CA ILE A 193 4.43 -8.99 -12.92
C ILE A 193 4.66 -10.03 -11.85
N ASP A 194 4.57 -9.61 -10.60
CA ASP A 194 4.57 -10.48 -9.45
C ASP A 194 3.13 -10.88 -9.12
N GLN A 195 2.88 -12.18 -9.30
CA GLN A 195 1.60 -12.83 -9.05
C GLN A 195 1.62 -13.65 -7.75
N SER A 196 2.60 -13.45 -6.87
CA SER A 196 2.76 -14.21 -5.62
C SER A 196 1.52 -14.17 -4.73
N ALA A 197 0.77 -13.06 -4.74
CA ALA A 197 -0.48 -12.93 -4.01
C ALA A 197 -1.60 -13.86 -4.52
N LEU A 198 -1.53 -14.29 -5.78
CA LEU A 198 -2.54 -15.10 -6.46
C LEU A 198 -2.13 -16.57 -6.58
N THR A 199 -0.90 -16.81 -7.03
CA THR A 199 -0.39 -18.15 -7.36
C THR A 199 0.47 -18.74 -6.23
N GLY A 200 0.96 -17.91 -5.32
CA GLY A 200 1.96 -18.30 -4.31
C GLY A 200 3.38 -18.41 -4.85
N GLU A 201 3.60 -18.22 -6.16
CA GLU A 201 4.94 -18.28 -6.77
C GLU A 201 5.66 -16.93 -6.62
N SER A 202 6.87 -16.94 -6.08
CA SER A 202 7.61 -15.71 -5.75
C SER A 202 8.38 -15.09 -6.92
N LEU A 203 8.50 -15.78 -8.06
CA LEU A 203 9.25 -15.28 -9.21
C LEU A 203 8.33 -14.46 -10.12
N PRO A 204 8.70 -13.21 -10.46
CA PRO A 204 7.92 -12.41 -11.40
C PRO A 204 7.89 -13.04 -12.78
N VAL A 205 6.70 -13.06 -13.38
CA VAL A 205 6.46 -13.60 -14.73
C VAL A 205 6.53 -12.47 -15.76
N THR A 206 7.20 -12.71 -16.88
CA THR A 206 7.22 -11.77 -18.02
C THR A 206 5.92 -11.88 -18.81
N LYS A 207 5.30 -10.74 -19.09
CA LYS A 207 4.06 -10.60 -19.87
C LYS A 207 4.32 -9.70 -21.07
N ASN A 208 3.89 -10.15 -22.24
CA ASN A 208 4.07 -9.46 -23.52
C ASN A 208 2.76 -8.75 -23.92
N PRO A 209 2.81 -7.82 -24.90
CA PRO A 209 1.61 -7.27 -25.52
C PRO A 209 0.63 -8.38 -25.93
N GLY A 210 -0.65 -8.21 -25.59
CA GLY A 210 -1.71 -9.19 -25.81
C GLY A 210 -1.88 -10.22 -24.70
N ASP A 211 -0.92 -10.36 -23.78
CA ASP A 211 -1.11 -11.23 -22.62
C ASP A 211 -2.10 -10.60 -21.61
N GLU A 212 -2.70 -11.43 -20.78
CA GLU A 212 -3.53 -11.00 -19.66
C GLU A 212 -2.73 -10.73 -18.39
N VAL A 213 -3.26 -9.82 -17.58
CA VAL A 213 -2.76 -9.47 -16.26
C VAL A 213 -3.90 -9.46 -15.26
N PHE A 214 -3.63 -9.91 -14.03
CA PHE A 214 -4.66 -10.15 -13.02
C PHE A 214 -4.67 -9.08 -11.93
N SER A 215 -5.86 -8.74 -11.46
CA SER A 215 -6.12 -7.87 -10.31
C SER A 215 -5.36 -8.33 -9.07
N GLY A 216 -4.77 -7.39 -8.32
CA GLY A 216 -3.99 -7.68 -7.12
C GLY A 216 -2.53 -8.10 -7.38
N SER A 217 -2.15 -8.33 -8.64
CA SER A 217 -0.74 -8.49 -9.00
C SER A 217 0.01 -7.16 -8.91
N THR A 218 1.33 -7.20 -8.78
CA THR A 218 2.16 -5.97 -8.75
C THR A 218 3.13 -5.90 -9.92
N CYS A 219 3.19 -4.76 -10.59
CA CYS A 219 4.16 -4.53 -11.65
C CYS A 219 5.55 -4.32 -11.04
N LYS A 220 6.51 -5.19 -11.37
CA LYS A 220 7.90 -5.08 -10.89
C LYS A 220 8.82 -4.38 -11.89
N GLN A 221 8.53 -4.49 -13.19
CA GLN A 221 9.37 -3.95 -14.27
C GLN A 221 8.52 -3.58 -15.48
N GLY A 222 8.90 -2.50 -16.18
CA GLY A 222 8.24 -2.04 -17.39
C GLY A 222 7.12 -1.04 -17.13
N GLU A 223 6.61 -0.49 -18.21
CA GLU A 223 5.41 0.35 -18.24
C GLU A 223 4.70 0.08 -19.55
N ILE A 224 3.40 -0.13 -19.49
CA ILE A 224 2.59 -0.48 -20.65
C ILE A 224 1.14 -0.07 -20.41
N GLU A 225 0.44 0.23 -21.49
CA GLU A 225 -0.99 0.48 -21.46
C GLU A 225 -1.76 -0.84 -21.52
N ALA A 226 -2.94 -0.91 -20.92
CA ALA A 226 -3.76 -2.10 -20.90
C ALA A 226 -5.24 -1.75 -20.95
N ILE A 227 -6.05 -2.64 -21.50
CA ILE A 227 -7.51 -2.53 -21.52
C ILE A 227 -8.13 -3.42 -20.46
N VAL A 228 -9.05 -2.87 -19.65
CA VAL A 228 -9.74 -3.62 -18.60
C VAL A 228 -10.76 -4.57 -19.21
N ILE A 229 -10.70 -5.84 -18.82
CA ILE A 229 -11.61 -6.89 -19.27
C ILE A 229 -12.68 -7.17 -18.21
N ALA A 230 -12.27 -7.31 -16.95
CA ALA A 230 -13.16 -7.69 -15.87
C ALA A 230 -12.85 -6.91 -14.58
N THR A 231 -13.89 -6.60 -13.82
CA THR A 231 -13.83 -5.74 -12.63
C THR A 231 -14.49 -6.41 -11.41
N GLY A 232 -14.03 -6.07 -10.22
CA GLY A 232 -14.63 -6.43 -8.93
C GLY A 232 -14.66 -7.95 -8.73
N VAL A 233 -15.85 -8.46 -8.41
CA VAL A 233 -16.12 -9.88 -8.17
C VAL A 233 -15.87 -10.78 -9.38
N HIS A 234 -15.90 -10.23 -10.59
CA HIS A 234 -15.69 -10.97 -11.83
C HIS A 234 -14.20 -11.23 -12.14
N THR A 235 -13.29 -10.54 -11.45
CA THR A 235 -11.86 -10.79 -11.58
C THR A 235 -11.49 -12.17 -11.02
N PHE A 236 -10.40 -12.75 -11.50
CA PHE A 236 -9.86 -13.99 -10.97
C PHE A 236 -9.62 -13.89 -9.45
N PHE A 237 -9.05 -12.77 -9.00
CA PHE A 237 -8.86 -12.49 -7.57
C PHE A 237 -10.19 -12.42 -6.82
N GLY A 238 -11.19 -11.73 -7.37
CA GLY A 238 -12.51 -11.60 -6.74
C GLY A 238 -13.23 -12.93 -6.58
N LYS A 239 -13.17 -13.79 -7.60
CA LYS A 239 -13.70 -15.17 -7.55
C LYS A 239 -12.99 -16.01 -6.47
N ALA A 240 -11.66 -15.91 -6.39
CA ALA A 240 -10.89 -16.62 -5.36
C ALA A 240 -11.16 -16.07 -3.95
N ALA A 241 -11.23 -14.74 -3.78
CA ALA A 241 -11.49 -14.10 -2.49
C ALA A 241 -12.87 -14.46 -1.94
N HIS A 242 -13.89 -14.57 -2.79
CA HIS A 242 -15.22 -15.01 -2.39
C HIS A 242 -15.23 -16.47 -1.86
N LEU A 243 -14.27 -17.30 -2.27
CA LEU A 243 -14.13 -18.68 -1.78
C LEU A 243 -13.35 -18.79 -0.46
N VAL A 244 -12.52 -17.80 -0.12
CA VAL A 244 -11.56 -17.83 1.01
C VAL A 244 -12.03 -17.02 2.23
N ASP A 245 -13.21 -16.41 2.17
CA ASP A 245 -13.81 -15.49 3.17
C ASP A 245 -14.18 -16.13 4.55
N SER A 246 -13.46 -17.19 4.93
CA SER A 246 -13.60 -17.93 6.19
C SER A 246 -12.33 -17.94 7.06
N THR A 247 -11.30 -17.16 6.74
CA THR A 247 -10.00 -17.23 7.45
C THR A 247 -9.73 -16.00 8.33
N ASN A 248 -10.48 -15.84 9.42
CA ASN A 248 -10.15 -14.83 10.43
C ASN A 248 -9.07 -15.35 11.38
N GLN A 249 -7.81 -14.91 11.19
CA GLN A 249 -6.80 -15.02 12.23
C GLN A 249 -7.13 -14.06 13.37
N VAL A 250 -7.30 -14.59 14.59
CA VAL A 250 -7.51 -13.79 15.81
C VAL A 250 -6.28 -12.93 16.11
N GLY A 251 -6.48 -11.61 16.19
CA GLY A 251 -5.43 -10.63 16.46
C GLY A 251 -4.84 -10.77 17.87
N HIS A 252 -3.59 -10.30 18.07
CA HIS A 252 -2.90 -10.34 19.37
C HIS A 252 -3.73 -9.71 20.50
N PHE A 253 -4.30 -8.54 20.25
CA PHE A 253 -5.19 -7.84 21.18
C PHE A 253 -6.37 -8.72 21.65
N GLN A 254 -7.01 -9.45 20.74
CA GLN A 254 -8.12 -10.34 21.07
C GLN A 254 -7.66 -11.53 21.94
N LYS A 255 -6.43 -12.03 21.72
CA LYS A 255 -5.82 -13.05 22.59
C LYS A 255 -5.58 -12.52 24.00
N VAL A 256 -5.05 -11.31 24.14
CA VAL A 256 -4.82 -10.66 25.45
C VAL A 256 -6.14 -10.46 26.19
N LEU A 257 -7.17 -9.95 25.51
CA LEU A 257 -8.49 -9.76 26.09
C LEU A 257 -9.12 -11.09 26.55
N THR A 258 -8.96 -12.15 25.75
CA THR A 258 -9.42 -13.49 26.12
C THR A 258 -8.65 -14.05 27.30
N ALA A 259 -7.34 -13.82 27.39
CA ALA A 259 -6.52 -14.26 28.52
C ALA A 259 -6.92 -13.57 29.84
N ILE A 260 -7.17 -12.26 29.82
CA ILE A 260 -7.65 -11.52 30.99
C ILE A 260 -9.06 -12.00 31.38
N GLY A 261 -9.95 -12.15 30.42
CA GLY A 261 -11.29 -12.70 30.67
C GLY A 261 -11.24 -14.10 31.28
N ASN A 262 -10.38 -14.97 30.75
CA ASN A 262 -10.18 -16.32 31.28
C ASN A 262 -9.60 -16.30 32.70
N PHE A 263 -8.65 -15.39 33.00
CA PHE A 263 -8.14 -15.21 34.36
C PHE A 263 -9.26 -14.83 35.34
N CYS A 264 -10.10 -13.85 34.99
CA CYS A 264 -11.24 -13.45 35.82
C CYS A 264 -12.24 -14.61 36.02
N ILE A 265 -12.61 -15.33 34.96
CA ILE A 265 -13.52 -16.48 35.05
C ILE A 265 -12.94 -17.57 35.95
N CYS A 266 -11.64 -17.90 35.80
CA CYS A 266 -10.96 -18.87 36.66
C CYS A 266 -10.93 -18.41 38.13
N SER A 267 -10.63 -17.14 38.40
CA SER A 267 -10.64 -16.59 39.76
C SER A 267 -12.03 -16.66 40.40
N ILE A 268 -13.09 -16.36 39.65
CA ILE A 268 -14.48 -16.49 40.12
C ILE A 268 -14.79 -17.95 40.40
N ALA A 269 -14.49 -18.86 39.47
CA ALA A 269 -14.76 -20.29 39.64
C ALA A 269 -14.06 -20.86 40.88
N VAL A 270 -12.79 -20.51 41.10
CA VAL A 270 -12.04 -20.89 42.30
C VAL A 270 -12.68 -20.29 43.56
N GLY A 271 -13.04 -19.01 43.53
CA GLY A 271 -13.74 -18.34 44.64
C GLY A 271 -15.08 -19.01 44.98
N MET A 272 -15.88 -19.35 43.98
CA MET A 272 -17.16 -20.06 44.15
C MET A 272 -16.96 -21.44 44.78
N VAL A 273 -15.98 -22.21 44.30
CA VAL A 273 -15.67 -23.53 44.87
C VAL A 273 -15.24 -23.40 46.33
N ILE A 274 -14.39 -22.43 46.66
CA ILE A 274 -13.96 -22.18 48.04
C ILE A 274 -15.15 -21.77 48.91
N GLU A 275 -16.01 -20.86 48.46
CA GLU A 275 -17.20 -20.44 49.21
C GLU A 275 -18.17 -21.59 49.46
N ILE A 276 -18.44 -22.42 48.44
CA ILE A 276 -19.30 -23.60 48.58
C ILE A 276 -18.74 -24.57 49.65
N ILE A 277 -17.43 -24.83 49.61
CA ILE A 277 -16.75 -25.71 50.57
C ILE A 277 -16.72 -25.10 51.98
N VAL A 278 -16.69 -23.78 52.14
CA VAL A 278 -16.69 -23.17 53.47
C VAL A 278 -18.11 -23.01 54.04
N MET A 279 -19.05 -22.58 53.22
CA MET A 279 -20.40 -22.21 53.68
C MET A 279 -21.26 -23.42 54.03
N TYR A 280 -21.24 -24.47 53.21
CA TYR A 280 -22.15 -25.60 53.39
C TYR A 280 -21.66 -26.65 54.40
N PRO A 281 -20.46 -27.24 54.25
CA PRO A 281 -20.03 -28.28 55.18
C PRO A 281 -19.40 -27.74 56.47
N ILE A 282 -18.80 -26.53 56.48
CA ILE A 282 -18.14 -25.98 57.69
C ILE A 282 -19.08 -25.07 58.48
N GLN A 283 -19.69 -24.07 57.84
CA GLN A 283 -20.58 -23.10 58.52
C GLN A 283 -22.03 -23.56 58.63
N HIS A 284 -22.42 -24.65 57.95
CA HIS A 284 -23.79 -25.16 57.90
C HIS A 284 -24.84 -24.07 57.59
N ARG A 285 -24.51 -23.16 56.66
CA ARG A 285 -25.45 -22.11 56.22
C ARG A 285 -26.60 -22.69 55.41
N ARG A 286 -27.72 -21.98 55.39
CA ARG A 286 -28.89 -22.34 54.56
C ARG A 286 -28.50 -22.31 53.09
N TYR A 287 -29.12 -23.20 52.31
CA TYR A 287 -28.90 -23.30 50.87
C TYR A 287 -29.07 -21.94 50.15
N ARG A 288 -30.14 -21.20 50.48
CA ARG A 288 -30.44 -19.91 49.85
C ARG A 288 -29.37 -18.84 50.11
N ASP A 289 -28.95 -18.68 51.37
CA ASP A 289 -27.93 -17.69 51.74
C ASP A 289 -26.58 -17.97 51.06
N GLY A 290 -26.30 -19.22 50.69
CA GLY A 290 -25.12 -19.59 49.93
C GLY A 290 -25.22 -19.20 48.45
N ILE A 291 -26.40 -19.34 47.82
CA ILE A 291 -26.65 -18.89 46.44
C ILE A 291 -26.49 -17.37 46.31
N ASP A 292 -26.97 -16.60 47.28
CA ASP A 292 -26.85 -15.13 47.27
C ASP A 292 -25.39 -14.68 47.25
N ASN A 293 -24.50 -15.31 48.04
CA ASN A 293 -23.07 -14.98 48.01
C ASN A 293 -22.41 -15.33 46.68
N LEU A 294 -22.76 -16.49 46.10
CA LEU A 294 -22.28 -16.91 44.79
C LEU A 294 -22.73 -15.94 43.69
N LEU A 295 -23.95 -15.42 43.79
CA LEU A 295 -24.49 -14.44 42.86
C LEU A 295 -23.74 -13.10 42.96
N VAL A 296 -23.43 -12.64 44.18
CA VAL A 296 -22.60 -11.43 44.40
C VAL A 296 -21.21 -11.58 43.77
N LEU A 297 -20.58 -12.75 43.92
CA LEU A 297 -19.27 -13.03 43.34
C LEU A 297 -19.30 -13.04 41.80
N LEU A 298 -20.36 -13.58 41.20
CA LEU A 298 -20.55 -13.56 39.73
C LEU A 298 -20.75 -12.13 39.21
N ILE A 299 -21.67 -11.37 39.80
CA ILE A 299 -22.00 -10.01 39.34
C ILE A 299 -20.82 -9.06 39.53
N GLY A 300 -20.13 -9.15 40.68
CA GLY A 300 -19.01 -8.27 41.00
C GLY A 300 -17.69 -8.68 40.33
N GLY A 301 -17.51 -9.96 40.01
CA GLY A 301 -16.25 -10.49 39.50
C GLY A 301 -16.02 -10.26 38.01
N ILE A 302 -17.07 -10.06 37.21
CA ILE A 302 -16.97 -10.04 35.74
C ILE A 302 -16.77 -8.60 35.25
N PRO A 303 -15.62 -8.27 34.64
CA PRO A 303 -15.35 -6.92 34.13
C PRO A 303 -15.97 -6.71 32.74
N ILE A 304 -17.30 -6.69 32.65
CA ILE A 304 -18.03 -6.65 31.36
C ILE A 304 -17.71 -5.38 30.54
N ALA A 305 -17.33 -4.28 31.21
CA ALA A 305 -16.98 -3.02 30.55
C ALA A 305 -15.59 -3.03 29.89
N MET A 306 -14.69 -3.94 30.27
CA MET A 306 -13.28 -3.91 29.84
C MET A 306 -13.08 -3.98 28.31
N PRO A 307 -13.71 -4.94 27.56
CA PRO A 307 -13.60 -4.97 26.10
C PRO A 307 -13.96 -3.66 25.43
N THR A 308 -15.08 -3.07 25.88
CA THR A 308 -15.61 -1.82 25.37
C THR A 308 -14.66 -0.66 25.64
N VAL A 309 -14.23 -0.49 26.89
CA VAL A 309 -13.34 0.61 27.30
C VAL A 309 -12.03 0.58 26.52
N LEU A 310 -11.46 -0.60 26.32
CA LEU A 310 -10.23 -0.75 25.53
C LEU A 310 -10.45 -0.42 24.05
N SER A 311 -11.52 -0.91 23.44
CA SER A 311 -11.88 -0.64 22.04
C SER A 311 -12.07 0.88 21.78
N VAL A 312 -12.79 1.55 22.68
CA VAL A 312 -13.02 3.00 22.62
C VAL A 312 -11.73 3.78 22.82
N THR A 313 -10.89 3.37 23.77
CA THR A 313 -9.60 4.02 24.02
C THR A 313 -8.72 3.96 22.77
N MET A 314 -8.69 2.81 22.07
CA MET A 314 -7.97 2.68 20.79
C MET A 314 -8.57 3.55 19.70
N ALA A 315 -9.90 3.64 19.60
CA ALA A 315 -10.61 4.53 18.68
C ALA A 315 -10.23 6.00 18.85
N ILE A 316 -10.26 6.47 20.10
CA ILE A 316 -9.85 7.85 20.45
C ILE A 316 -8.36 8.05 20.18
N GLY A 317 -7.51 7.06 20.49
CA GLY A 317 -6.08 7.11 20.21
C GLY A 317 -5.77 7.24 18.71
N SER A 318 -6.44 6.45 17.87
CA SER A 318 -6.36 6.52 16.41
C SER A 318 -6.77 7.89 15.87
N HIS A 319 -7.88 8.44 16.40
CA HIS A 319 -8.33 9.79 16.03
C HIS A 319 -7.26 10.85 16.36
N ARG A 320 -6.72 10.83 17.58
CA ARG A 320 -5.66 11.77 18.00
C ARG A 320 -4.39 11.64 17.16
N LEU A 321 -3.99 10.42 16.78
CA LEU A 321 -2.83 10.20 15.90
C LEU A 321 -3.08 10.82 14.52
N SER A 322 -4.30 10.71 13.97
CA SER A 322 -4.62 11.33 12.69
C SER A 322 -4.65 12.84 12.75
N GLU A 323 -5.07 13.45 13.85
CA GLU A 323 -4.93 14.90 14.06
C GLU A 323 -3.45 15.35 14.03
N GLN A 324 -2.54 14.46 14.42
CA GLN A 324 -1.08 14.66 14.32
C GLN A 324 -0.49 14.29 12.96
N GLY A 325 -1.31 13.83 12.01
CA GLY A 325 -0.89 13.43 10.67
C GLY A 325 -0.42 11.98 10.53
N ALA A 326 -0.57 11.14 11.56
CA ALA A 326 -0.26 9.71 11.53
C ALA A 326 -1.55 8.88 11.45
N ILE A 327 -1.75 8.13 10.37
CA ILE A 327 -3.00 7.40 10.14
C ILE A 327 -2.80 5.90 10.41
N THR A 328 -3.55 5.34 11.36
CA THR A 328 -3.51 3.92 11.71
C THR A 328 -4.52 3.11 10.91
N LYS A 329 -4.07 2.36 9.90
CA LYS A 329 -4.93 1.43 9.13
C LYS A 329 -5.42 0.25 9.98
N ARG A 330 -4.61 -0.18 10.96
CA ARG A 330 -4.95 -1.21 11.95
C ARG A 330 -4.98 -0.58 13.33
N MET A 331 -6.10 -0.73 14.05
CA MET A 331 -6.25 -0.17 15.41
C MET A 331 -5.23 -0.78 16.40
N THR A 332 -4.90 -2.06 16.21
CA THR A 332 -3.88 -2.77 17.00
C THR A 332 -2.46 -2.24 16.79
N ALA A 333 -2.20 -1.44 15.75
CA ALA A 333 -0.88 -0.86 15.50
C ALA A 333 -0.47 0.14 16.60
N ILE A 334 -1.43 0.71 17.36
CA ILE A 334 -1.13 1.61 18.47
C ILE A 334 -0.35 0.87 19.57
N GLU A 335 -0.75 -0.36 19.88
CA GLU A 335 -0.06 -1.24 20.83
C GLU A 335 1.33 -1.63 20.30
N GLU A 336 1.41 -2.03 19.03
CA GLU A 336 2.68 -2.37 18.37
C GLU A 336 3.67 -1.19 18.37
N MET A 337 3.19 0.03 18.13
CA MET A 337 4.02 1.24 18.18
C MET A 337 4.45 1.60 19.61
N ALA A 338 3.61 1.36 20.61
CA ALA A 338 3.96 1.60 22.01
C ALA A 338 5.07 0.67 22.51
N GLY A 339 5.10 -0.57 22.02
CA GLY A 339 6.15 -1.56 22.31
C GLY A 339 7.33 -1.56 21.33
N MET A 340 7.50 -0.51 20.52
CA MET A 340 8.54 -0.47 19.49
C MET A 340 9.93 -0.21 20.08
N ASP A 341 10.81 -1.21 20.01
CA ASP A 341 12.21 -1.07 20.47
C ASP A 341 13.17 -0.57 19.38
N VAL A 342 12.89 -0.90 18.11
CA VAL A 342 13.76 -0.60 16.96
C VAL A 342 12.93 -0.03 15.81
N LEU A 343 13.33 1.14 15.33
CA LEU A 343 12.77 1.77 14.14
C LEU A 343 13.76 1.63 12.97
N CYS A 344 13.44 0.75 12.02
CA CYS A 344 14.16 0.65 10.76
C CYS A 344 13.58 1.68 9.78
N SER A 345 14.29 2.78 9.57
CA SER A 345 13.89 3.84 8.65
C SER A 345 14.63 3.72 7.33
N ASP A 346 13.89 3.77 6.21
CA ASP A 346 14.52 4.00 4.91
C ASP A 346 15.21 5.36 4.90
N LYS A 347 16.33 5.49 4.20
CA LYS A 347 17.02 6.78 4.04
C LYS A 347 16.24 7.68 3.10
N THR A 348 15.98 7.20 1.89
CA THR A 348 15.50 8.04 0.79
C THR A 348 14.02 8.34 0.99
N GLY A 349 13.65 9.62 1.00
CA GLY A 349 12.25 10.04 1.18
C GLY A 349 11.74 10.05 2.61
N THR A 350 12.36 9.30 3.54
CA THR A 350 12.03 9.38 4.98
C THR A 350 13.01 10.27 5.73
N LEU A 351 14.30 9.91 5.81
CA LEU A 351 15.33 10.73 6.48
C LEU A 351 15.80 11.93 5.63
N THR A 352 15.61 11.84 4.32
CA THR A 352 15.97 12.89 3.35
C THR A 352 14.74 13.49 2.68
N LEU A 353 14.93 14.65 2.04
CA LEU A 353 13.85 15.36 1.35
C LEU A 353 13.48 14.74 0.00
N ASN A 354 14.30 13.83 -0.55
CA ASN A 354 14.18 13.31 -1.91
C ASN A 354 14.04 14.43 -2.94
N LYS A 355 14.73 15.55 -2.68
CA LYS A 355 14.85 16.72 -3.56
C LYS A 355 16.30 16.84 -3.95
N LEU A 356 16.64 16.11 -5.00
CA LEU A 356 18.03 15.97 -5.44
C LEU A 356 18.53 17.28 -6.03
N SER A 357 19.78 17.60 -5.73
CA SER A 357 20.49 18.77 -6.27
C SER A 357 21.85 18.34 -6.78
N ILE A 358 22.33 19.02 -7.82
CA ILE A 358 23.56 18.66 -8.51
C ILE A 358 24.45 19.89 -8.60
N ASP A 359 25.70 19.75 -8.16
CA ASP A 359 26.71 20.78 -8.29
C ASP A 359 27.45 20.61 -9.63
N LYS A 360 27.22 21.56 -10.56
CA LYS A 360 27.81 21.56 -11.90
C LYS A 360 29.34 21.59 -11.87
N LEU A 361 29.95 22.18 -10.84
CA LEU A 361 31.41 22.31 -10.74
C LEU A 361 32.08 20.95 -10.56
N LEU A 362 31.40 20.01 -9.91
CA LEU A 362 31.93 18.71 -9.56
C LEU A 362 31.79 17.68 -10.67
N ILE A 363 31.03 17.95 -11.73
CA ILE A 363 30.82 17.01 -12.85
C ILE A 363 32.15 16.69 -13.52
N GLU A 364 32.41 15.39 -13.72
CA GLU A 364 33.61 14.89 -14.40
C GLU A 364 33.23 14.33 -15.78
N VAL A 365 33.96 14.75 -16.81
CA VAL A 365 33.72 14.38 -18.21
C VAL A 365 34.89 13.53 -18.72
N PHE A 366 34.57 12.43 -19.39
CA PHE A 366 35.56 11.44 -19.85
C PHE A 366 35.71 11.41 -21.36
N THR A 367 34.74 11.92 -22.11
CA THR A 367 34.79 12.01 -23.57
C THR A 367 35.41 13.33 -24.02
N LYS A 368 36.38 13.28 -24.94
CA LYS A 368 37.01 14.49 -25.52
C LYS A 368 36.01 15.26 -26.39
N GLY A 369 36.00 16.58 -26.28
CA GLY A 369 35.12 17.45 -27.06
C GLY A 369 33.69 17.58 -26.53
N VAL A 370 33.41 17.04 -25.34
CA VAL A 370 32.16 17.25 -24.61
C VAL A 370 32.45 18.14 -23.42
N ASP A 371 31.67 19.20 -23.23
CA ASP A 371 31.73 20.09 -22.08
C ASP A 371 30.75 19.64 -20.98
N LYS A 372 30.88 20.23 -19.78
CA LYS A 372 30.01 19.88 -18.65
C LYS A 372 28.55 20.22 -18.92
N GLU A 373 28.28 21.28 -19.69
CA GLU A 373 26.92 21.71 -20.04
C GLU A 373 26.23 20.71 -20.97
N HIS A 374 26.94 20.18 -21.97
CA HIS A 374 26.39 19.13 -22.82
C HIS A 374 26.12 17.83 -22.05
N VAL A 375 26.92 17.48 -21.04
CA VAL A 375 26.59 16.31 -20.17
C VAL A 375 25.26 16.52 -19.46
N VAL A 376 25.01 17.72 -18.94
CA VAL A 376 23.73 18.08 -18.28
C VAL A 376 22.58 17.99 -19.29
N LEU A 377 22.76 18.50 -20.51
CA LEU A 377 21.76 18.40 -21.57
C LEU A 377 21.45 16.94 -21.92
N LEU A 378 22.46 16.08 -22.04
CA LEU A 378 22.25 14.65 -22.31
C LEU A 378 21.53 13.95 -21.15
N ALA A 379 21.84 14.32 -19.90
CA ALA A 379 21.14 13.81 -18.73
C ALA A 379 19.67 14.24 -18.69
N ALA A 380 19.37 15.50 -19.02
CA ALA A 380 18.00 16.00 -19.15
C ALA A 380 17.26 15.34 -20.33
N ARG A 381 17.94 15.09 -21.46
CA ARG A 381 17.38 14.32 -22.58
C ARG A 381 17.00 12.90 -22.16
N ALA A 382 17.87 12.20 -21.43
CA ALA A 382 17.59 10.86 -20.90
C ALA A 382 16.57 10.83 -19.75
N SER A 383 15.97 11.97 -19.39
CA SER A 383 14.93 12.11 -18.37
C SER A 383 13.55 12.30 -19.01
N ARG A 384 12.49 11.93 -18.29
CA ARG A 384 11.12 12.29 -18.64
C ARG A 384 10.87 13.76 -18.36
N THR A 385 10.09 14.40 -19.23
CA THR A 385 9.63 15.78 -19.04
C THR A 385 8.28 15.85 -18.33
N GLU A 386 7.50 14.77 -18.38
CA GLU A 386 6.18 14.65 -17.78
C GLU A 386 6.18 13.52 -16.74
N ASN A 387 5.41 13.70 -15.66
CA ASN A 387 5.30 12.76 -14.54
C ASN A 387 6.67 12.25 -14.04
N GLN A 388 7.47 13.19 -13.54
CA GLN A 388 8.90 13.00 -13.30
C GLN A 388 9.21 12.35 -11.95
N ASP A 389 10.17 11.42 -11.96
CA ASP A 389 10.86 11.00 -10.75
C ASP A 389 11.71 12.13 -10.16
N ALA A 390 12.07 12.04 -8.88
CA ALA A 390 12.92 13.04 -8.23
C ALA A 390 14.28 13.27 -8.93
N ILE A 391 14.87 12.22 -9.53
CA ILE A 391 16.10 12.33 -10.32
C ILE A 391 15.82 13.08 -11.63
N ASP A 392 14.74 12.74 -12.32
CA ASP A 392 14.35 13.31 -13.61
C ASP A 392 14.03 14.80 -13.48
N ALA A 393 13.26 15.15 -12.45
CA ALA A 393 12.95 16.53 -12.10
C ALA A 393 14.21 17.33 -11.78
N ALA A 394 15.16 16.75 -11.04
CA ALA A 394 16.44 17.40 -10.76
C ALA A 394 17.26 17.64 -12.04
N MET A 395 17.34 16.66 -12.94
CA MET A 395 18.09 16.79 -14.20
C MET A 395 17.48 17.82 -15.15
N VAL A 396 16.16 17.79 -15.33
CA VAL A 396 15.46 18.76 -16.18
C VAL A 396 15.54 20.16 -15.55
N GLY A 397 15.46 20.27 -14.23
CA GLY A 397 15.62 21.52 -13.49
C GLY A 397 17.04 22.09 -13.46
N MET A 398 18.07 21.34 -13.91
CA MET A 398 19.43 21.88 -14.05
C MET A 398 19.60 22.80 -15.27
N LEU A 399 18.72 22.66 -16.26
CA LEU A 399 18.70 23.52 -17.44
C LEU A 399 18.09 24.88 -17.06
N ALA A 400 18.50 25.94 -17.76
CA ALA A 400 17.93 27.27 -17.54
C ALA A 400 16.46 27.30 -18.01
N ASP A 401 16.17 26.65 -19.14
CA ASP A 401 14.81 26.41 -19.63
C ASP A 401 14.60 24.89 -19.78
N PRO A 402 13.62 24.29 -19.07
CA PRO A 402 13.24 22.88 -19.23
C PRO A 402 12.94 22.47 -20.67
N LYS A 403 12.49 23.40 -21.52
CA LYS A 403 12.18 23.11 -22.94
C LYS A 403 13.41 22.73 -23.75
N GLU A 404 14.61 23.16 -23.34
CA GLU A 404 15.86 22.79 -23.99
C GLU A 404 16.10 21.27 -23.98
N ALA A 405 15.54 20.55 -23.00
CA ALA A 405 15.65 19.09 -22.91
C ALA A 405 15.07 18.36 -24.13
N ARG A 406 14.13 18.98 -24.86
CA ARG A 406 13.50 18.43 -26.08
C ARG A 406 13.64 19.35 -27.30
N ALA A 407 14.32 20.49 -27.18
CA ALA A 407 14.52 21.42 -28.29
C ALA A 407 15.37 20.79 -29.40
N GLY A 408 14.87 20.87 -30.63
CA GLY A 408 15.60 20.42 -31.84
C GLY A 408 15.77 18.91 -31.97
N ILE A 409 15.01 18.10 -31.20
CA ILE A 409 15.03 16.64 -31.30
C ILE A 409 13.64 16.07 -31.43
N ARG A 410 13.51 14.98 -32.19
CA ARG A 410 12.29 14.18 -32.27
C ARG A 410 12.47 12.89 -31.47
N GLU A 411 11.70 12.74 -30.42
CA GLU A 411 11.68 11.53 -29.59
C GLU A 411 11.08 10.35 -30.36
N VAL A 412 11.75 9.19 -30.30
CA VAL A 412 11.35 7.96 -31.00
C VAL A 412 10.89 6.89 -30.01
N HIS A 413 11.66 6.70 -28.95
CA HIS A 413 11.38 5.72 -27.90
C HIS A 413 12.14 6.09 -26.62
N PHE A 414 11.47 5.91 -25.49
CA PHE A 414 12.04 6.10 -24.17
C PHE A 414 11.98 4.79 -23.40
N LEU A 415 13.15 4.31 -22.98
CA LEU A 415 13.29 3.14 -22.12
C LEU A 415 13.20 3.60 -20.64
N PRO A 416 12.13 3.23 -19.91
CA PRO A 416 11.94 3.60 -18.51
C PRO A 416 12.93 2.92 -17.56
N PHE A 417 12.95 3.41 -16.31
CA PHE A 417 13.85 2.88 -15.29
C PHE A 417 13.40 1.47 -14.87
N ASN A 418 14.35 0.55 -14.87
CA ASN A 418 14.17 -0.80 -14.33
C ASN A 418 15.13 -1.03 -13.16
N PRO A 419 14.69 -1.51 -11.98
CA PRO A 419 15.56 -1.83 -10.84
C PRO A 419 16.67 -2.85 -11.15
N VAL A 420 16.49 -3.71 -12.16
CA VAL A 420 17.52 -4.66 -12.59
C VAL A 420 18.56 -3.99 -13.49
N ASP A 421 18.12 -3.27 -14.53
CA ASP A 421 19.03 -2.60 -15.47
C ASP A 421 19.65 -1.32 -14.90
N LYS A 422 18.98 -0.72 -13.91
CA LYS A 422 19.31 0.53 -13.21
C LYS A 422 19.67 1.69 -14.15
N ARG A 423 18.97 1.79 -15.28
CA ARG A 423 19.17 2.85 -16.29
C ARG A 423 17.86 3.27 -16.95
N THR A 424 17.86 4.45 -17.54
CA THR A 424 16.87 4.92 -18.53
C THR A 424 17.60 5.27 -19.81
N ALA A 425 16.90 5.24 -20.94
CA ALA A 425 17.47 5.70 -22.20
C ALA A 425 16.44 6.44 -23.06
N LEU A 426 16.89 7.44 -23.82
CA LEU A 426 16.09 8.10 -24.84
C LEU A 426 16.74 7.86 -26.20
N THR A 427 15.97 7.34 -27.15
CA THR A 427 16.32 7.30 -28.58
C THR A 427 15.63 8.47 -29.28
N TYR A 428 16.41 9.31 -29.96
CA TYR A 428 15.92 10.50 -30.63
C TYR A 428 16.60 10.73 -31.97
N ILE A 429 15.94 11.49 -32.83
CA ILE A 429 16.44 11.94 -34.12
C ILE A 429 16.83 13.41 -33.99
N ASP A 430 18.05 13.76 -34.37
CA ASP A 430 18.52 15.15 -34.40
C ASP A 430 18.02 15.91 -35.64
N GLY A 431 18.28 17.22 -35.69
CA GLY A 431 17.91 18.07 -36.84
C GLY A 431 18.61 17.70 -38.16
N ASN A 432 19.62 16.84 -38.13
CA ASN A 432 20.35 16.34 -39.30
C ASN A 432 19.89 14.93 -39.72
N ASP A 433 18.76 14.45 -39.18
CA ASP A 433 18.21 13.12 -39.41
C ASP A 433 19.12 11.95 -38.96
N ASN A 434 20.02 12.20 -38.00
CA ASN A 434 20.83 11.15 -37.37
C ASN A 434 20.13 10.64 -36.11
N TRP A 435 20.17 9.32 -35.93
CA TRP A 435 19.61 8.67 -34.74
C TRP A 435 20.66 8.58 -33.65
N HIS A 436 20.33 9.14 -32.50
CA HIS A 436 21.15 9.13 -31.30
C HIS A 436 20.41 8.45 -30.16
N ARG A 437 21.17 7.78 -29.30
CA ARG A 437 20.66 7.19 -28.07
C ARG A 437 21.48 7.69 -26.89
N VAL A 438 20.80 8.18 -25.88
CA VAL A 438 21.41 8.64 -24.63
C VAL A 438 20.87 7.84 -23.48
N SER A 439 21.72 7.52 -22.51
CA SER A 439 21.38 6.70 -21.36
C SER A 439 21.94 7.31 -20.10
N LYS A 440 21.16 7.22 -19.02
CA LYS A 440 21.58 7.59 -17.67
C LYS A 440 21.31 6.42 -16.74
N GLY A 441 22.17 6.21 -15.75
CA GLY A 441 21.97 5.12 -14.81
C GLY A 441 23.04 4.98 -13.76
N ALA A 442 22.97 3.87 -13.03
CA ALA A 442 23.99 3.48 -12.07
C ALA A 442 25.35 3.36 -12.77
N PRO A 443 26.43 3.97 -12.24
CA PRO A 443 27.72 4.01 -12.93
C PRO A 443 28.27 2.65 -13.34
N GLU A 444 28.13 1.62 -12.49
CA GLU A 444 28.56 0.24 -12.82
C GLU A 444 27.85 -0.33 -14.05
N GLN A 445 26.54 -0.06 -14.18
CA GLN A 445 25.76 -0.56 -15.32
C GLN A 445 26.10 0.17 -16.61
N ILE A 446 26.34 1.48 -16.51
CA ILE A 446 26.78 2.29 -17.66
C ILE A 446 28.22 1.94 -18.07
N LEU A 447 29.11 1.67 -17.12
CA LEU A 447 30.47 1.18 -17.41
C LEU A 447 30.47 -0.15 -18.15
N ASN A 448 29.63 -1.10 -17.71
CA ASN A 448 29.46 -2.38 -18.37
C ASN A 448 28.84 -2.21 -19.78
N LEU A 449 27.89 -1.27 -19.94
CA LEU A 449 27.28 -0.96 -21.23
C LEU A 449 28.28 -0.38 -22.25
N CYS A 450 29.19 0.49 -21.80
CA CYS A 450 30.21 1.09 -22.66
C CYS A 450 31.40 0.16 -22.96
N ASN A 451 31.52 -0.98 -22.27
CA ASN A 451 32.65 -1.89 -22.35
C ASN A 451 34.01 -1.14 -22.33
N CYS A 452 34.13 -0.18 -21.40
CA CYS A 452 35.29 0.71 -21.31
C CYS A 452 36.57 -0.05 -20.94
N LYS A 453 37.73 0.47 -21.42
CA LYS A 453 39.05 0.00 -21.00
C LYS A 453 39.26 0.16 -19.49
N GLU A 454 40.09 -0.70 -18.92
CA GLU A 454 40.39 -0.75 -17.48
C GLU A 454 40.90 0.58 -16.91
N ASP A 455 41.67 1.34 -17.70
CA ASP A 455 42.18 2.67 -17.29
C ASP A 455 41.04 3.68 -17.02
N VAL A 456 40.01 3.65 -17.87
CA VAL A 456 38.85 4.56 -17.72
C VAL A 456 37.98 4.10 -16.55
N ARG A 457 37.76 2.78 -16.43
CA ARG A 457 37.05 2.16 -15.31
C ARG A 457 37.67 2.58 -13.98
N THR A 458 39.00 2.48 -13.84
CA THR A 458 39.73 2.86 -12.62
C THR A 458 39.55 4.35 -12.27
N LYS A 459 39.63 5.24 -13.27
CA LYS A 459 39.39 6.68 -13.06
C LYS A 459 37.95 6.97 -12.64
N VAL A 460 36.98 6.31 -13.25
CA VAL A 460 35.55 6.46 -12.91
C VAL A 460 35.29 6.00 -11.47
N HIS A 461 35.82 4.83 -11.06
CA HIS A 461 35.71 4.38 -9.66
C HIS A 461 36.31 5.39 -8.68
N SER A 462 37.49 5.95 -8.97
CA SER A 462 38.10 6.98 -8.12
C SER A 462 37.21 8.22 -7.96
N VAL A 463 36.49 8.63 -9.01
CA VAL A 463 35.53 9.74 -8.94
C VAL A 463 34.30 9.37 -8.12
N ILE A 464 33.77 8.16 -8.31
CA ILE A 464 32.63 7.64 -7.53
C ILE A 464 32.98 7.61 -6.04
N ASP A 465 34.16 7.12 -5.68
CA ASP A 465 34.61 7.05 -4.29
C ASP A 465 34.75 8.46 -3.68
N LYS A 466 35.32 9.42 -4.42
CA LYS A 466 35.39 10.83 -4.00
C LYS A 466 34.00 11.46 -3.78
N TYR A 467 33.02 11.10 -4.61
CA TYR A 467 31.64 11.54 -4.40
C TYR A 467 31.04 10.88 -3.15
N ALA A 468 31.27 9.58 -2.98
CA ALA A 468 30.76 8.82 -1.85
C ALA A 468 31.32 9.31 -0.50
N GLU A 469 32.61 9.66 -0.43
CA GLU A 469 33.26 10.30 0.73
C GLU A 469 32.59 11.62 1.11
N ARG A 470 32.06 12.35 0.13
CA ARG A 470 31.31 13.60 0.34
C ARG A 470 29.82 13.40 0.59
N GLY A 471 29.35 12.15 0.57
CA GLY A 471 27.94 11.80 0.71
C GLY A 471 27.10 12.10 -0.52
N LEU A 472 27.73 12.14 -1.70
CA LEU A 472 27.09 12.40 -2.99
C LEU A 472 26.87 11.07 -3.71
N ARG A 473 25.65 10.85 -4.21
CA ARG A 473 25.32 9.70 -5.05
C ARG A 473 25.81 9.96 -6.47
N SER A 474 26.37 8.95 -7.12
CA SER A 474 26.88 9.08 -8.49
C SER A 474 25.84 8.62 -9.51
N LEU A 475 25.73 9.35 -10.63
CA LEU A 475 24.95 8.96 -11.80
C LEU A 475 25.81 9.13 -13.04
N ALA A 476 25.88 8.10 -13.89
CA ALA A 476 26.67 8.14 -15.11
C ALA A 476 25.79 8.36 -16.34
N ILE A 477 26.34 9.03 -17.35
CA ILE A 477 25.72 9.29 -18.64
C ILE A 477 26.55 8.65 -19.75
N ALA A 478 25.87 7.98 -20.67
CA ALA A 478 26.45 7.47 -21.89
C ALA A 478 25.65 7.91 -23.11
N ARG A 479 26.32 7.93 -24.27
CA ARG A 479 25.69 8.22 -25.56
C ARG A 479 26.16 7.23 -26.62
N GLN A 480 25.36 7.07 -27.64
CA GLN A 480 25.58 6.16 -28.74
C GLN A 480 24.91 6.74 -30.00
N GLU A 481 25.47 6.43 -31.16
CA GLU A 481 24.82 6.63 -32.46
C GLU A 481 24.16 5.33 -32.93
N VAL A 482 23.04 5.42 -33.65
CA VAL A 482 22.32 4.26 -34.21
C VAL A 482 22.33 4.35 -35.74
N PRO A 483 23.39 3.86 -36.42
CA PRO A 483 23.53 4.02 -37.87
C PRO A 483 22.43 3.36 -38.68
N GLU A 484 21.86 2.26 -38.17
CA GLU A 484 20.82 1.47 -38.84
C GLU A 484 19.43 2.14 -38.81
N LYS A 485 19.29 3.31 -38.15
CA LYS A 485 18.05 4.10 -38.05
C LYS A 485 16.81 3.26 -37.68
N SER A 486 16.99 2.25 -36.85
CA SER A 486 15.93 1.34 -36.38
C SER A 486 15.85 1.34 -34.85
N LYS A 487 14.63 1.21 -34.32
CA LYS A 487 14.37 1.21 -32.86
C LYS A 487 15.00 0.01 -32.16
N GLU A 488 14.92 -1.16 -32.79
CA GLU A 488 15.37 -2.45 -32.25
C GLU A 488 16.88 -2.68 -32.43
N SER A 489 17.54 -1.83 -33.23
CA SER A 489 18.98 -1.96 -33.47
C SER A 489 19.79 -1.71 -32.19
N ALA A 490 20.80 -2.56 -32.01
CA ALA A 490 21.75 -2.45 -30.92
C ALA A 490 22.57 -1.15 -30.99
N GLY A 491 22.78 -0.58 -32.18
CA GLY A 491 23.55 0.65 -32.46
C GLY A 491 25.07 0.49 -32.33
N ALA A 492 25.81 1.61 -32.40
CA ALA A 492 27.28 1.66 -32.29
C ALA A 492 27.78 1.50 -30.83
N PRO A 493 29.06 1.18 -30.56
CA PRO A 493 29.55 1.07 -29.19
C PRO A 493 29.27 2.33 -28.34
N TRP A 494 28.76 2.12 -27.12
CA TRP A 494 28.41 3.22 -26.21
C TRP A 494 29.67 3.98 -25.76
N GLN A 495 29.56 5.31 -25.75
CA GLN A 495 30.58 6.21 -25.25
C GLN A 495 30.23 6.67 -23.84
N PHE A 496 31.14 6.46 -22.90
CA PHE A 496 30.99 6.95 -21.53
C PHE A 496 31.28 8.46 -21.48
N VAL A 497 30.24 9.25 -21.26
CA VAL A 497 30.32 10.71 -21.39
C VAL A 497 30.84 11.35 -20.10
N GLY A 498 30.16 11.08 -18.98
CA GLY A 498 30.45 11.77 -17.72
C GLY A 498 29.73 11.17 -16.52
N VAL A 499 30.14 11.62 -15.32
CA VAL A 499 29.51 11.29 -14.04
C VAL A 499 29.06 12.58 -13.34
N LEU A 500 27.83 12.57 -12.84
CA LEU A 500 27.23 13.66 -12.09
C LEU A 500 27.08 13.27 -10.61
N PRO A 501 27.38 14.17 -9.67
CA PRO A 501 27.08 13.98 -8.27
C PRO A 501 25.67 14.49 -7.93
N LEU A 502 24.89 13.63 -7.29
CA LEU A 502 23.56 13.89 -6.75
C LEU A 502 23.66 14.06 -5.24
N PHE A 503 23.20 15.19 -4.73
CA PHE A 503 23.07 15.43 -3.30
C PHE A 503 21.61 15.35 -2.88
N ASP A 504 21.34 14.50 -1.88
CA ASP A 504 20.04 14.38 -1.23
C ASP A 504 20.12 14.95 0.20
N PRO A 505 19.59 16.15 0.45
CA PRO A 505 19.71 16.77 1.76
C PRO A 505 18.84 16.06 2.81
N PRO A 506 19.35 15.89 4.05
CA PRO A 506 18.54 15.40 5.15
C PRO A 506 17.41 16.39 5.47
N ARG A 507 16.28 15.90 6.00
CA ARG A 507 15.24 16.80 6.51
C ARG A 507 15.75 17.55 7.74
N HIS A 508 15.22 18.75 7.94
CA HIS A 508 15.62 19.64 9.03
C HIS A 508 15.31 19.06 10.42
N ASP A 509 14.27 18.25 10.53
CA ASP A 509 13.74 17.63 11.75
C ASP A 509 14.28 16.21 12.01
N SER A 510 14.84 15.55 11.00
CA SER A 510 15.27 14.14 11.09
C SER A 510 16.34 13.93 12.16
N ALA A 511 17.32 14.82 12.25
CA ALA A 511 18.39 14.72 13.25
C ALA A 511 17.86 14.87 14.69
N GLU A 512 16.88 15.76 14.91
CA GLU A 512 16.25 15.92 16.22
C GLU A 512 15.35 14.72 16.55
N THR A 513 14.59 14.23 15.56
CA THR A 513 13.70 13.08 15.70
C THR A 513 14.46 11.83 16.09
N ILE A 514 15.64 11.57 15.48
CA ILE A 514 16.50 10.46 15.84
C ILE A 514 16.96 10.57 17.30
N ARG A 515 17.37 11.76 17.76
CA ARG A 515 17.77 11.95 19.17
C ARG A 515 16.60 11.75 20.12
N ARG A 516 15.41 12.24 19.76
CA ARG A 516 14.19 12.08 20.56
C ARG A 516 13.77 10.62 20.66
N ALA A 517 13.82 9.88 19.55
CA ALA A 517 13.56 8.44 19.53
C ALA A 517 14.51 7.68 20.45
N LEU A 518 15.82 7.98 20.39
CA LEU A 518 16.82 7.39 21.28
C LEU A 518 16.55 7.70 22.77
N ASN A 519 16.13 8.93 23.09
CA ASN A 519 15.76 9.31 24.46
C ASN A 519 14.51 8.56 24.96
N LEU A 520 13.62 8.16 24.06
CA LEU A 520 12.43 7.34 24.36
C LEU A 520 12.74 5.83 24.38
N GLY A 521 14.01 5.43 24.20
CA GLY A 521 14.43 4.04 24.19
C GLY A 521 14.32 3.34 22.84
N VAL A 522 13.94 4.05 21.77
CA VAL A 522 13.78 3.49 20.43
C VAL A 522 15.07 3.66 19.63
N ASN A 523 15.69 2.54 19.24
CA ASN A 523 16.89 2.56 18.43
C ASN A 523 16.57 2.74 16.95
N VAL A 524 17.07 3.82 16.33
CA VAL A 524 16.83 4.11 14.91
C VAL A 524 17.96 3.53 14.05
N LYS A 525 17.60 2.68 13.08
CA LYS A 525 18.52 2.08 12.09
C LYS A 525 18.20 2.58 10.69
N MET A 526 19.23 3.03 9.97
CA MET A 526 19.10 3.43 8.57
C MET A 526 19.17 2.19 7.66
N ILE A 527 18.18 2.03 6.79
CA ILE A 527 18.20 1.05 5.69
C ILE A 527 18.34 1.83 4.39
N THR A 528 19.28 1.43 3.53
CA THR A 528 19.51 2.12 2.25
C THR A 528 20.16 1.18 1.24
N GLY A 529 19.83 1.34 -0.04
CA GLY A 529 20.50 0.69 -1.16
C GLY A 529 21.74 1.44 -1.68
N ASP A 530 22.06 2.60 -1.10
CA ASP A 530 23.26 3.37 -1.43
C ASP A 530 24.52 2.71 -0.85
N GLN A 531 25.69 3.08 -1.39
CA GLN A 531 26.98 2.60 -0.90
C GLN A 531 27.20 2.99 0.58
N LEU A 532 27.92 2.14 1.31
CA LEU A 532 28.18 2.31 2.74
C LEU A 532 28.83 3.66 3.09
N ALA A 533 29.69 4.19 2.22
CA ALA A 533 30.32 5.50 2.42
C ALA A 533 29.29 6.65 2.44
N ILE A 534 28.33 6.64 1.51
CA ILE A 534 27.23 7.63 1.46
C ILE A 534 26.34 7.50 2.70
N ALA A 535 26.01 6.26 3.09
CA ALA A 535 25.21 5.97 4.27
C ALA A 535 25.90 6.47 5.56
N LYS A 536 27.21 6.23 5.70
CA LYS A 536 28.03 6.70 6.82
C LYS A 536 28.09 8.21 6.90
N GLU A 537 28.32 8.90 5.77
CA GLU A 537 28.38 10.36 5.75
C GLU A 537 27.01 10.99 6.04
N THR A 538 25.93 10.43 5.49
CA THR A 538 24.56 10.87 5.78
C THR A 538 24.22 10.63 7.25
N GLY A 539 24.53 9.44 7.78
CA GLY A 539 24.34 9.09 9.18
C GLY A 539 25.12 10.00 10.12
N ARG A 540 26.37 10.37 9.76
CA ARG A 540 27.17 11.34 10.50
C ARG A 540 26.49 12.71 10.58
N ARG A 541 25.93 13.20 9.48
CA ARG A 541 25.19 14.48 9.45
C ARG A 541 23.89 14.43 10.27
N LEU A 542 23.21 13.30 10.25
CA LEU A 542 21.99 13.06 11.04
C LEU A 542 22.25 12.80 12.53
N GLY A 543 23.51 12.64 12.95
CA GLY A 543 23.87 12.33 14.33
C GLY A 543 23.63 10.88 14.73
N MET A 544 23.57 9.95 13.76
CA MET A 544 23.52 8.51 14.01
C MET A 544 24.92 8.00 14.38
N ASN A 545 25.00 7.11 15.36
CA ASN A 545 26.27 6.59 15.88
C ASN A 545 27.12 5.93 14.77
N LYS A 546 28.45 6.15 14.82
CA LYS A 546 29.44 5.71 13.81
C LYS A 546 29.55 4.18 13.62
N LYS A 547 28.94 3.37 14.48
CA LYS A 547 28.91 1.90 14.34
C LYS A 547 27.76 1.50 13.42
N LEU A 548 27.90 1.80 12.12
CA LEU A 548 27.17 1.09 11.08
C LEU A 548 27.90 -0.25 10.87
N ASN A 549 27.44 -1.28 11.58
CA ASN A 549 27.79 -2.68 11.29
C ASN A 549 26.85 -3.22 10.22
#